data_AF-A0A420ILR2-F1
#
_entry.id   AF-A0A420ILR2-F1
#
_cell.length_a   1.000
_cell.length_b   1.000
_cell.length_c   1.000
_cell.angle_alpha   90.00
_cell.angle_beta   90.00
_cell.angle_gamma   90.00
#
_symmetry.space_group_name_H-M   'P 1'
#
loop_
_entity.id
_entity.type
_entity.pdbx_description
1 polymer ?
#
loop_
_entity_poly.entity_id
_entity_poly.type
_entity_poly.pdbx_seq_one_letter_code
_entity_poly.pdbx_strand_id
1 'polypeptide(L)'
;MSEQSNNGSSKAKGKQPGSPLLKYELLRENWIDGIDPLSSPADLSNYVSLKCNEYSSMKSTDEDLHELFQLDFQNWDSTTFAKVRLPILQRFRKLLREHGIYIRKSKVYCSVAITEALQSPYREWIQSEVGEIVKDKTFNYVSGKLQYVEE
;
A
#
# COMPACT_ATOMS: atom_id res chain seq x y z
N MET A 1 -12.09 47.33 -50.00
CA MET A 1 -11.43 46.87 -48.77
C MET A 1 -11.86 45.44 -48.54
N SER A 2 -11.00 44.50 -48.91
CA SER A 2 -11.30 43.06 -48.88
C SER A 2 -10.23 42.41 -48.02
N GLU A 3 -10.58 42.11 -46.77
CA GLU A 3 -9.73 41.31 -45.88
C GLU A 3 -10.23 39.87 -45.92
N GLN A 4 -9.46 39.01 -46.61
CA GLN A 4 -9.47 37.58 -46.38
C GLN A 4 -8.35 37.28 -45.39
N SER A 5 -8.69 36.72 -44.22
CA SER A 5 -7.73 36.05 -43.36
C SER A 5 -8.23 34.66 -43.01
N ASN A 6 -7.41 33.69 -43.41
CA ASN A 6 -7.47 32.26 -43.14
C ASN A 6 -7.71 31.96 -41.65
N ASN A 7 -8.77 31.21 -41.34
CA ASN A 7 -8.83 30.47 -40.08
C ASN A 7 -8.39 29.03 -40.32
N GLY A 8 -7.13 28.79 -39.97
CA GLY A 8 -6.48 27.48 -39.99
C GLY A 8 -7.11 26.51 -39.00
N SER A 9 -7.49 25.35 -39.53
CA SER A 9 -7.74 24.12 -38.80
C SER A 9 -6.55 23.76 -37.92
N SER A 10 -6.76 23.60 -36.60
CA SER A 10 -5.85 22.84 -35.74
C SER A 10 -6.60 21.71 -35.04
N LYS A 11 -6.42 20.52 -35.60
CA LYS A 11 -6.75 19.22 -35.07
C LYS A 11 -5.97 18.95 -33.76
N ALA A 12 -6.66 18.29 -32.83
CA ALA A 12 -6.16 17.31 -31.86
C ALA A 12 -4.93 17.68 -31.01
N LYS A 13 -5.16 18.09 -29.75
CA LYS A 13 -4.22 17.78 -28.65
C LYS A 13 -4.64 16.47 -27.99
N GLY A 14 -3.94 15.40 -28.34
CA GLY A 14 -4.02 14.13 -27.63
C GLY A 14 -3.72 14.34 -26.14
N LYS A 15 -4.58 13.79 -25.28
CA LYS A 15 -4.25 13.58 -23.87
C LYS A 15 -3.10 12.58 -23.82
N GLN A 16 -1.89 13.09 -23.65
CA GLN A 16 -0.77 12.28 -23.19
C GLN A 16 -1.20 11.60 -21.88
N PRO A 17 -1.07 10.27 -21.73
CA PRO A 17 -1.20 9.65 -20.42
C PRO A 17 -0.08 10.24 -19.57
N GLY A 18 -0.44 11.03 -18.55
CA GLY A 18 0.53 11.59 -17.60
C GLY A 18 1.47 10.49 -17.13
N SER A 19 2.77 10.76 -17.11
CA SER A 19 3.76 9.74 -16.78
C SER A 19 3.42 9.09 -15.42
N PRO A 20 3.64 7.78 -15.24
CA PRO A 20 3.37 7.11 -13.97
C PRO A 20 4.08 7.78 -12.77
N LEU A 21 5.23 8.40 -13.02
CA LEU A 21 6.00 9.17 -12.03
C LEU A 21 5.27 10.46 -11.63
N LEU A 22 4.76 11.25 -12.59
CA LEU A 22 3.99 12.46 -12.30
C LEU A 22 2.70 12.15 -11.53
N LYS A 23 2.06 11.02 -11.84
CA LYS A 23 0.89 10.55 -11.07
C LYS A 23 1.26 10.21 -9.63
N TYR A 24 2.43 9.60 -9.43
CA TYR A 24 2.91 9.21 -8.10
C TYR A 24 3.25 10.42 -7.23
N GLU A 25 3.97 11.40 -7.79
CA GLU A 25 4.32 12.64 -7.10
C GLU A 25 3.08 13.43 -6.67
N LEU A 26 2.11 13.60 -7.57
CA LEU A 26 0.86 14.32 -7.28
C LEU A 26 0.00 13.63 -6.20
N LEU A 27 -0.02 12.30 -6.16
CA LEU A 27 -0.72 11.56 -5.10
C LEU A 27 -0.01 11.69 -3.75
N ARG A 28 1.33 11.73 -3.75
CA ARG A 28 2.13 11.91 -2.54
C ARG A 28 1.88 13.28 -1.91
N GLU A 29 1.88 14.33 -2.73
CA GLU A 29 1.61 15.70 -2.26
C GLU A 29 0.21 15.83 -1.65
N ASN A 30 -0.80 15.17 -2.26
CA ASN A 30 -2.18 15.25 -1.80
C ASN A 30 -2.46 14.54 -0.46
N TRP A 31 -1.63 13.57 -0.07
CA TRP A 31 -1.85 12.73 1.13
C TRP A 31 -0.68 12.73 2.09
N ILE A 32 0.09 13.82 2.12
CA ILE A 32 1.22 13.97 3.04
C ILE A 32 0.79 13.89 4.50
N ASP A 33 -0.41 14.40 4.82
CA ASP A 33 -1.05 14.36 6.14
C ASP A 33 -2.01 13.17 6.32
N GLY A 34 -1.95 12.20 5.40
CA GLY A 34 -2.88 11.07 5.33
C GLY A 34 -4.11 11.33 4.46
N ILE A 35 -5.03 10.37 4.47
CA ILE A 35 -6.29 10.42 3.70
C ILE A 35 -7.49 10.21 4.63
N ASP A 36 -8.60 10.89 4.33
CA ASP A 36 -9.87 10.70 5.03
C ASP A 36 -10.41 9.26 4.80
N PRO A 37 -10.68 8.46 5.87
CA PRO A 37 -11.31 7.13 5.78
C PRO A 37 -12.68 7.09 5.06
N LEU A 38 -13.35 8.23 4.95
CA LEU A 38 -14.62 8.39 4.23
C LEU A 38 -14.44 8.63 2.72
N SER A 39 -13.19 8.75 2.25
CA SER A 39 -12.87 8.92 0.83
C SER A 39 -13.40 7.79 -0.05
N SER A 40 -13.39 8.03 -1.36
CA SER A 40 -13.88 7.06 -2.33
C SER A 40 -13.07 5.75 -2.28
N PRO A 41 -13.67 4.58 -2.59
CA PRO A 41 -12.94 3.31 -2.70
C PRO A 41 -11.71 3.37 -3.61
N ALA A 42 -11.77 4.19 -4.67
CA ALA A 42 -10.66 4.39 -5.59
C ALA A 42 -9.50 5.13 -4.93
N ASP A 43 -9.79 6.18 -4.15
CA ASP A 43 -8.78 6.98 -3.45
C ASP A 43 -8.15 6.18 -2.32
N LEU A 44 -8.95 5.49 -1.50
CA LEU A 44 -8.44 4.58 -0.47
C LEU A 44 -7.51 3.51 -1.07
N SER A 45 -7.86 2.97 -2.23
CA SER A 45 -7.03 1.98 -2.94
C SER A 45 -5.73 2.58 -3.48
N ASN A 46 -5.78 3.80 -3.99
CA ASN A 46 -4.60 4.52 -4.46
C ASN A 46 -3.67 4.87 -3.30
N TYR A 47 -4.21 5.28 -2.14
CA TYR A 47 -3.44 5.56 -0.93
C TYR A 47 -2.72 4.32 -0.41
N VAL A 48 -3.42 3.19 -0.28
CA VAL A 48 -2.76 1.92 0.12
C VAL A 48 -1.67 1.53 -0.88
N SER A 49 -1.90 1.73 -2.18
CA SER A 49 -0.88 1.45 -3.22
C SER A 49 0.33 2.38 -3.11
N LEU A 50 0.12 3.66 -2.77
CA LEU A 50 1.18 4.63 -2.51
C LEU A 50 2.02 4.17 -1.33
N LYS A 51 1.39 3.87 -0.18
CA LYS A 51 2.08 3.39 1.04
C LYS A 51 2.87 2.11 0.82
N CYS A 52 2.36 1.16 0.03
CA CYS A 52 3.14 -0.01 -0.39
C CYS A 52 4.47 0.39 -1.04
N ASN A 53 4.43 1.34 -1.99
CA ASN A 53 5.64 1.75 -2.70
C ASN A 53 6.59 2.55 -1.79
N GLU A 54 6.05 3.40 -0.90
CA GLU A 54 6.85 4.15 0.08
C GLU A 54 7.60 3.22 1.02
N TYR A 55 6.91 2.27 1.66
CA TYR A 55 7.51 1.30 2.58
C TYR A 55 8.59 0.45 1.90
N SER A 56 8.34 -0.01 0.66
CA SER A 56 9.37 -0.72 -0.11
C SER A 56 10.58 0.17 -0.45
N SER A 57 10.36 1.45 -0.75
CA SER A 57 11.44 2.38 -1.13
C SER A 57 12.31 2.82 0.04
N MET A 58 11.70 3.03 1.21
CA MET A 58 12.40 3.41 2.44
C MET A 58 13.10 2.23 3.10
N LYS A 59 12.79 1.00 2.67
CA LYS A 59 13.27 -0.26 3.28
C LYS A 59 12.95 -0.36 4.77
N SER A 60 11.86 0.27 5.21
CA SER A 60 11.37 0.14 6.59
C SER A 60 10.96 -1.31 6.84
N THR A 61 11.39 -1.89 7.96
CA THR A 61 11.04 -3.25 8.37
C THR A 61 10.65 -3.27 9.84
N ASP A 62 10.08 -4.39 10.28
CA ASP A 62 9.90 -4.75 11.67
C ASP A 62 9.13 -3.67 12.45
N GLU A 63 9.67 -3.23 13.59
CA GLU A 63 9.06 -2.26 14.49
C GLU A 63 8.93 -0.88 13.84
N ASP A 64 9.95 -0.43 13.11
CA ASP A 64 9.93 0.86 12.40
C ASP A 64 8.80 0.91 11.36
N LEU A 65 8.60 -0.18 10.62
CA LEU A 65 7.48 -0.27 9.68
C LEU A 65 6.13 -0.35 10.41
N HIS A 66 6.08 -1.04 11.55
CA HIS A 66 4.85 -1.16 12.33
C HIS A 66 4.40 0.20 12.87
N GLU A 67 5.33 1.03 13.38
CA GLU A 67 5.03 2.39 13.82
C GLU A 67 4.50 3.26 12.66
N LEU A 68 5.15 3.22 11.49
CA LEU A 68 4.68 3.94 10.30
C LEU A 68 3.28 3.49 9.88
N PHE A 69 3.05 2.17 9.88
CA PHE A 69 1.75 1.59 9.56
C PHE A 69 0.67 2.04 10.55
N GLN A 70 0.99 2.13 11.84
CA GLN A 70 0.05 2.65 12.83
C GLN A 70 -0.26 4.12 12.61
N LEU A 71 0.75 4.97 12.35
CA LEU A 71 0.56 6.39 12.10
C LEU A 71 -0.26 6.65 10.83
N ASP A 72 0.08 5.99 9.73
CA ASP A 72 -0.55 6.20 8.42
C ASP A 72 -2.01 5.75 8.36
N PHE A 73 -2.42 4.84 9.24
CA PHE A 73 -3.73 4.19 9.23
C PHE A 73 -4.46 4.28 10.58
N GLN A 74 -4.02 5.09 11.54
CA GLN A 74 -4.58 5.17 12.91
C GLN A 74 -6.12 5.34 12.97
N ASN A 75 -6.70 6.02 11.99
CA ASN A 75 -8.13 6.31 11.92
C ASN A 75 -8.91 5.30 11.06
N TRP A 76 -8.26 4.22 10.61
CA TRP A 76 -8.87 3.20 9.76
C TRP A 76 -9.33 2.00 10.58
N ASP A 77 -10.44 1.43 10.15
CA ASP A 77 -11.01 0.20 10.69
C ASP A 77 -11.20 -0.84 9.58
N SER A 78 -11.75 -1.99 9.95
CA SER A 78 -11.98 -3.08 9.00
C SER A 78 -12.97 -2.70 7.90
N THR A 79 -13.92 -1.79 8.16
CA THR A 79 -14.90 -1.32 7.17
C THR A 79 -14.25 -0.40 6.14
N THR A 80 -13.30 0.43 6.56
CA THR A 80 -12.49 1.28 5.69
C THR A 80 -11.59 0.43 4.80
N PHE A 81 -10.85 -0.53 5.38
CA PHE A 81 -10.04 -1.45 4.58
C PHE A 81 -10.88 -2.32 3.63
N ALA A 82 -12.13 -2.66 3.98
CA ALA A 82 -13.01 -3.42 3.10
C ALA A 82 -13.41 -2.68 1.82
N LYS A 83 -13.32 -1.33 1.79
CA LYS A 83 -13.54 -0.53 0.58
C LYS A 83 -12.36 -0.61 -0.40
N VAL A 84 -11.17 -0.98 0.08
CA VAL A 84 -9.98 -1.10 -0.77
C VAL A 84 -10.13 -2.27 -1.72
N ARG A 85 -9.72 -2.08 -2.99
CA ARG A 85 -9.74 -3.17 -3.98
C ARG A 85 -8.93 -4.36 -3.47
N LEU A 86 -9.56 -5.53 -3.47
CA LEU A 86 -9.01 -6.75 -2.89
C LEU A 86 -7.57 -7.09 -3.37
N PRO A 87 -7.20 -6.98 -4.66
CA PRO A 87 -5.82 -7.26 -5.08
C PRO A 87 -4.78 -6.33 -4.45
N ILE A 88 -5.14 -5.05 -4.25
CA ILE A 88 -4.27 -4.06 -3.61
C ILE A 88 -4.12 -4.41 -2.13
N LEU A 89 -5.23 -4.74 -1.46
CA LEU A 89 -5.23 -5.11 -0.04
C LEU A 89 -4.43 -6.40 0.23
N GLN A 90 -4.54 -7.39 -0.66
CA GLN A 90 -3.76 -8.63 -0.58
C GLN A 90 -2.26 -8.37 -0.80
N ARG A 91 -1.90 -7.51 -1.76
CA ARG A 91 -0.51 -7.07 -1.97
C ARG A 91 0.03 -6.35 -0.74
N PHE A 92 -0.77 -5.46 -0.15
CA PHE A 92 -0.39 -4.73 1.05
C PHE A 92 -0.14 -5.67 2.23
N ARG A 93 -1.06 -6.61 2.49
CA ARG A 93 -0.85 -7.64 3.52
C ARG A 93 0.43 -8.43 3.29
N LYS A 94 0.69 -8.83 2.04
CA LYS A 94 1.90 -9.57 1.70
C LYS A 94 3.15 -8.75 2.03
N LEU A 95 3.20 -7.49 1.60
CA LEU A 95 4.31 -6.58 1.86
C LEU A 95 4.58 -6.40 3.36
N LEU A 96 3.54 -6.11 4.15
CA LEU A 96 3.68 -5.93 5.61
C LEU A 96 4.32 -7.18 6.25
N ARG A 97 3.86 -8.37 5.84
CA ARG A 97 4.43 -9.62 6.32
C ARG A 97 5.87 -9.85 5.87
N GLU A 98 6.18 -9.60 4.60
CA GLU A 98 7.53 -9.73 4.03
C GLU A 98 8.55 -8.85 4.76
N HIS A 99 8.07 -7.72 5.26
CA HIS A 99 8.85 -6.75 6.03
C HIS A 99 8.79 -6.97 7.55
N GLY A 100 8.23 -8.07 8.06
CA GLY A 100 8.33 -8.44 9.48
C GLY A 100 7.06 -8.25 10.31
N ILE A 101 5.99 -7.65 9.78
CA ILE A 101 4.75 -7.46 10.55
C ILE A 101 3.93 -8.75 10.56
N TYR A 102 3.64 -9.24 11.77
CA TYR A 102 2.77 -10.40 11.92
C TYR A 102 1.33 -10.08 11.48
N ILE A 103 0.85 -10.80 10.46
CA ILE A 103 -0.55 -10.80 10.04
C ILE A 103 -0.99 -12.23 9.79
N ARG A 104 -2.01 -12.67 10.53
CA ARG A 104 -2.51 -14.04 10.47
C ARG A 104 -3.02 -14.39 9.07
N LYS A 105 -2.59 -15.54 8.53
CA LYS A 105 -3.10 -16.12 7.27
C LYS A 105 -4.29 -17.05 7.58
N SER A 106 -5.41 -16.51 8.08
CA SER A 106 -6.60 -17.31 8.40
C SER A 106 -7.67 -17.24 7.29
N LYS A 107 -8.79 -17.96 7.48
CA LYS A 107 -10.02 -17.83 6.67
C LYS A 107 -10.72 -16.47 6.85
N VAL A 108 -10.20 -15.60 7.70
CA VAL A 108 -10.77 -14.28 7.98
C VAL A 108 -10.50 -13.34 6.79
N TYR A 109 -11.42 -12.39 6.57
CA TYR A 109 -11.28 -11.38 5.53
C TYR A 109 -9.97 -10.59 5.68
N CYS A 110 -9.33 -10.28 4.55
CA CYS A 110 -8.03 -9.59 4.53
C CYS A 110 -8.07 -8.24 5.27
N SER A 111 -9.18 -7.51 5.19
CA SER A 111 -9.39 -6.25 5.90
C SER A 111 -9.34 -6.43 7.42
N VAL A 112 -10.06 -7.42 7.95
CA VAL A 112 -10.10 -7.70 9.40
C VAL A 112 -8.70 -8.08 9.91
N ALA A 113 -7.99 -8.97 9.20
CA ALA A 113 -6.64 -9.37 9.62
C ALA A 113 -5.64 -8.19 9.65
N ILE A 114 -5.74 -7.25 8.69
CA ILE A 114 -4.91 -6.04 8.69
C ILE A 114 -5.30 -5.11 9.85
N THR A 115 -6.59 -4.94 10.12
CA THR A 115 -7.06 -4.13 11.26
C THR A 115 -6.61 -4.72 12.60
N GLU A 116 -6.67 -6.05 12.78
CA GLU A 116 -6.14 -6.69 13.98
C GLU A 116 -4.65 -6.38 14.17
N ALA A 117 -3.85 -6.44 13.10
CA ALA A 117 -2.43 -6.10 13.14
C ALA A 117 -2.17 -4.61 13.42
N LEU A 118 -3.04 -3.73 12.91
CA LEU A 118 -2.99 -2.28 13.15
C LEU A 118 -3.20 -1.95 14.63
N GLN A 119 -4.16 -2.63 15.25
CA GLN A 119 -4.56 -2.40 16.64
C GLN A 119 -3.69 -3.15 17.65
N SER A 120 -2.89 -4.11 17.20
CA SER A 120 -2.00 -4.89 18.06
C SER A 120 -0.66 -4.17 18.25
N PRO A 121 -0.02 -4.29 19.42
CA PRO A 121 1.37 -3.86 19.58
C PRO A 121 2.30 -4.67 18.66
N TYR A 122 3.43 -4.07 18.29
CA TYR A 122 4.47 -4.79 17.55
C TYR A 122 4.88 -6.06 18.30
N ARG A 123 5.04 -7.15 17.56
CA ARG A 123 5.62 -8.39 18.07
C ARG A 123 6.37 -9.10 16.96
N GLU A 124 7.42 -9.79 17.34
CA GLU A 124 8.16 -10.66 16.45
C GLU A 124 7.37 -11.95 16.16
N TRP A 125 7.65 -12.54 15.00
CA TRP A 125 7.11 -13.83 14.62
C TRP A 125 7.70 -14.91 15.52
N ILE A 126 6.86 -15.82 16.02
CA ILE A 126 7.38 -17.01 16.72
C ILE A 126 7.68 -18.12 15.70
N GLN A 127 8.60 -19.02 16.05
CA GLN A 127 9.11 -20.06 15.16
C GLN A 127 8.01 -20.92 14.50
N SER A 128 6.95 -21.24 15.23
CA SER A 128 5.81 -22.00 14.71
C SER A 128 5.02 -21.25 13.63
N GLU A 129 4.95 -19.92 13.70
CA GLU A 129 4.25 -19.07 12.73
C GLU A 129 5.11 -18.82 11.49
N VAL A 130 6.43 -18.74 11.65
CA VAL A 130 7.36 -18.60 10.51
C VAL A 130 7.28 -19.84 9.61
N GLY A 131 7.09 -21.02 10.18
CA GLY A 131 6.85 -22.25 9.43
C GLY A 131 5.64 -22.22 8.48
N GLU A 132 4.67 -21.32 8.69
CA GLU A 132 3.58 -21.10 7.73
C GLU A 132 4.01 -20.28 6.50
N ILE A 133 4.98 -19.38 6.69
CA ILE A 133 5.50 -18.52 5.63
C ILE A 133 6.55 -19.24 4.81
N VAL A 134 7.44 -20.02 5.43
CA VAL A 134 8.58 -20.68 4.75
C VAL A 134 8.10 -21.62 3.63
N LYS A 135 6.87 -22.13 3.76
CA LYS A 135 6.23 -22.97 2.73
C LYS A 135 5.77 -22.18 1.50
N ASP A 136 5.65 -20.86 1.59
CA ASP A 136 5.22 -19.96 0.53
C ASP A 136 6.43 -19.46 -0.27
N LYS A 137 6.79 -20.19 -1.33
CA LYS A 137 7.96 -19.88 -2.19
C LYS A 137 7.90 -18.52 -2.90
N THR A 138 6.78 -17.81 -2.82
CA THR A 138 6.64 -16.47 -3.40
C THR A 138 6.99 -15.36 -2.43
N PHE A 139 7.25 -15.70 -1.17
CA PHE A 139 7.47 -14.77 -0.08
C PHE A 139 8.94 -14.41 0.04
N ASN A 140 9.24 -13.11 -0.03
CA ASN A 140 10.61 -12.62 0.13
C ASN A 140 10.81 -12.08 1.55
N TYR A 141 11.69 -12.69 2.32
CA TYR A 141 12.01 -12.22 3.67
C TYR A 141 12.92 -11.00 3.61
N VAL A 142 12.35 -9.82 3.84
CA VAL A 142 13.08 -8.54 3.85
C VAL A 142 13.54 -8.20 5.27
N SER A 143 12.77 -8.60 6.29
CA SER A 143 13.14 -8.42 7.70
C SER A 143 14.38 -9.23 8.07
N GLY A 144 15.38 -8.56 8.66
CA GLY A 144 16.57 -9.21 9.22
C GLY A 144 16.24 -10.11 10.42
N LYS A 145 15.15 -9.83 11.13
CA LYS A 145 14.68 -10.65 12.26
C LYS A 145 14.02 -11.96 11.82
N LEU A 146 13.48 -12.00 10.60
CA LEU A 146 12.93 -13.21 9.98
C LEU A 146 13.98 -14.09 9.30
N GLN A 147 15.17 -13.56 9.02
CA GLN A 147 16.25 -14.29 8.33
C GLN A 147 16.88 -15.41 9.19
N TYR A 148 16.76 -15.36 10.51
CA TYR A 148 17.35 -16.35 11.43
C TYR A 148 16.51 -17.62 11.63
N VAL A 149 15.48 -17.85 10.79
CA VAL A 149 14.59 -19.03 10.92
C VAL A 149 14.84 -20.06 9.80
N GLU A 150 15.81 -19.80 8.91
CA GLU A 150 16.27 -20.75 7.90
C GLU A 150 17.48 -21.61 8.32
N GLU A 151 18.02 -21.43 9.54
CA GLU A 151 19.05 -22.31 10.13
C GLU A 151 18.45 -23.36 11.07
#